data_AF-A0A7J5BXH7-F1
#
_entry.id   AF-A0A7J5BXH7-F1
#
_cell.length_a   1.000
_cell.length_b   1.000
_cell.length_c   1.000
_cell.angle_alpha   90.00
_cell.angle_beta   90.00
_cell.angle_gamma   90.00
#
_symmetry.space_group_name_H-M   'P 1'
#
loop_
_entity.id
_entity.type
_entity.pdbx_description
1 polymer ?
#
loop_
_entity_poly.entity_id
_entity_poly.type
_entity_poly.pdbx_seq_one_letter_code
_entity_poly.pdbx_strand_id
1 'polypeptide(L)'
;MGLNVSLTPGNFSSARLRAAAATGLTRAAKNIAAKALPLTPLLDGDLRGSQQVTEASAGNLEATVSYDTVYAVRRHEETGVHFTEPGTGAKYLERPFNDSQQETAQIIAEAIRGYLR
;
A
#
# COMPACT_ATOMS: atom_id res chain seq x y z
N MET A 1 -37.49 35.17 -3.75
CA MET A 1 -36.83 34.91 -2.45
C MET A 1 -35.94 33.70 -2.65
N GLY A 2 -34.63 33.90 -2.83
CA GLY A 2 -33.70 32.82 -3.16
C GLY A 2 -33.06 32.26 -1.89
N LEU A 3 -33.17 30.95 -1.69
CA LEU A 3 -32.42 30.23 -0.66
C LEU A 3 -30.98 30.05 -1.15
N ASN A 4 -30.03 30.69 -0.47
CA ASN A 4 -28.61 30.55 -0.74
C ASN A 4 -28.02 29.57 0.28
N VAL A 5 -27.37 28.51 -0.20
CA VAL A 5 -26.53 27.61 0.62
C VAL A 5 -25.07 28.00 0.40
N SER A 6 -24.42 28.49 1.44
CA SER A 6 -22.98 28.81 1.43
C SER A 6 -22.18 27.63 1.98
N LEU A 7 -21.46 26.94 1.11
CA LEU A 7 -20.51 25.89 1.48
C LEU A 7 -19.18 26.55 1.89
N THR A 8 -18.98 26.81 3.18
CA THR A 8 -17.71 27.34 3.69
C THR A 8 -16.77 26.20 4.09
N PRO A 9 -15.45 26.27 3.76
CA PRO A 9 -14.49 25.20 4.06
C PRO A 9 -14.22 24.90 5.54
N GLY A 10 -14.89 25.57 6.49
CA GLY A 10 -14.59 25.50 7.92
C GLY A 10 -14.59 24.08 8.50
N ASN A 11 -15.32 23.15 7.88
CA ASN A 11 -15.36 21.74 8.27
C ASN A 11 -14.39 20.84 7.45
N PHE A 12 -13.88 21.32 6.33
CA PHE A 12 -12.87 20.65 5.51
C PHE A 12 -11.46 21.12 5.92
N SER A 13 -11.07 20.79 7.16
CA SER A 13 -9.69 21.02 7.58
C SER A 13 -8.74 20.22 6.69
N SER A 14 -7.88 20.91 5.95
CA SER A 14 -6.86 20.29 5.09
C SER A 14 -5.99 19.29 5.87
N ALA A 15 -5.71 19.57 7.13
CA ALA A 15 -4.96 18.69 8.02
C ALA A 15 -5.69 17.36 8.29
N ARG A 16 -7.00 17.42 8.55
CA ARG A 16 -7.80 16.21 8.81
C ARG A 16 -8.01 15.37 7.55
N LEU A 17 -8.21 16.02 6.39
CA LEU A 17 -8.27 15.32 5.11
C LEU A 17 -6.95 14.59 4.80
N ARG A 18 -5.81 15.23 5.07
CA ARG A 18 -4.49 14.60 4.91
C ARG A 18 -4.29 13.44 5.89
N ALA A 19 -4.75 13.55 7.13
CA ALA A 19 -4.69 12.43 8.08
C ALA A 19 -5.54 11.23 7.63
N ALA A 20 -6.72 11.48 7.07
CA ALA A 20 -7.57 10.43 6.49
C ALA A 20 -6.91 9.79 5.26
N ALA A 21 -6.31 10.58 4.38
CA ALA A 21 -5.55 10.08 3.23
C ALA A 21 -4.35 9.23 3.66
N ALA A 22 -3.57 9.68 4.65
CA ALA A 22 -2.45 8.92 5.21
C ALA A 22 -2.92 7.56 5.77
N THR A 23 -4.05 7.54 6.49
CA THR A 23 -4.65 6.30 6.98
C THR A 23 -5.01 5.35 5.84
N GLY A 24 -5.60 5.86 4.76
CA GLY A 24 -5.94 5.08 3.57
C GLY A 24 -4.70 4.49 2.89
N LEU A 25 -3.66 5.30 2.69
CA LEU A 25 -2.39 4.88 2.11
C LEU A 25 -1.72 3.78 2.94
N THR A 26 -1.65 3.95 4.26
CA THR A 26 -1.08 2.95 5.17
C THR A 26 -1.85 1.63 5.12
N ARG A 27 -3.20 1.68 5.07
CA ARG A 27 -4.02 0.47 4.94
C ARG A 27 -3.80 -0.23 3.61
N ALA A 28 -3.73 0.53 2.52
CA ALA A 28 -3.46 -0.01 1.20
C ALA A 28 -2.08 -0.67 1.13
N ALA A 29 -1.04 -0.03 1.68
CA ALA A 29 0.30 -0.59 1.76
C ALA A 29 0.33 -1.89 2.57
N LYS A 30 -0.34 -1.93 3.73
CA LYS A 30 -0.46 -3.17 4.54
C LYS A 30 -1.19 -4.29 3.79
N ASN A 31 -2.23 -3.96 3.02
CA ASN A 31 -2.92 -4.94 2.19
C ASN A 31 -2.01 -5.51 1.09
N ILE A 32 -1.25 -4.65 0.40
CA ILE A 32 -0.26 -5.08 -0.60
C ILE A 32 0.82 -5.95 0.04
N ALA A 33 1.35 -5.55 1.21
CA ALA A 33 2.34 -6.32 1.94
C ALA A 33 1.83 -7.73 2.29
N ALA A 34 0.61 -7.84 2.79
CA ALA A 34 -0.02 -9.13 3.09
C ALA A 34 -0.15 -10.03 1.85
N LYS A 35 -0.42 -9.45 0.67
CA LYS A 35 -0.50 -10.18 -0.61
C LYS A 35 0.86 -10.53 -1.21
N ALA A 36 1.87 -9.69 -0.97
CA ALA A 36 3.24 -9.91 -1.43
C ALA A 36 3.95 -11.02 -0.66
N LEU A 37 3.65 -11.16 0.63
CA LEU A 37 4.30 -12.14 1.51
C LEU A 37 4.21 -13.60 1.00
N PRO A 38 3.04 -14.15 0.61
CA PRO A 38 2.96 -15.50 0.07
C PRO A 38 3.65 -15.67 -1.30
N LEU A 39 3.82 -14.59 -2.06
CA LEU A 39 4.51 -14.60 -3.36
C LEU A 39 6.04 -14.47 -3.22
N THR A 40 6.51 -14.04 -2.06
CA THR A 40 7.94 -13.88 -1.75
C THR A 40 8.59 -15.26 -1.60
N PRO A 41 9.74 -15.56 -2.21
CA PRO A 41 10.43 -16.84 -2.05
C PRO A 41 10.76 -17.19 -0.57
N LEU A 42 10.61 -18.45 -0.17
CA LEU A 42 10.80 -18.91 1.22
C LEU A 42 12.25 -19.35 1.50
N LEU A 43 12.92 -19.99 0.54
CA LEU A 43 14.21 -20.64 0.76
C LEU A 43 15.43 -19.70 0.67
N ASP A 44 15.22 -18.43 0.35
CA ASP A 44 16.26 -17.42 0.26
C ASP A 44 16.47 -16.68 1.60
N GLY A 45 16.81 -17.40 2.67
CA GLY A 45 17.09 -16.79 3.97
C GLY A 45 15.92 -16.00 4.56
N ASP A 46 16.20 -14.90 5.25
CA ASP A 46 15.19 -14.09 5.97
C ASP A 46 14.43 -13.08 5.10
N LEU A 47 14.28 -13.36 3.79
CA LEU A 47 13.64 -12.43 2.86
C LEU A 47 12.21 -12.10 3.29
N ARG A 48 11.42 -13.10 3.66
CA ARG A 48 10.06 -12.87 4.14
C ARG A 48 10.02 -12.09 5.45
N GLY A 49 10.96 -12.38 6.37
CA GLY A 49 11.05 -11.68 7.66
C GLY A 49 11.49 -10.22 7.52
N SER A 50 12.22 -9.89 6.46
CA SER A 50 12.63 -8.51 6.13
C SER A 50 11.53 -7.60 5.61
N GLN A 51 10.29 -8.09 5.44
CA GLN A 51 9.21 -7.26 4.92
C GLN A 51 8.88 -6.15 5.90
N GLN A 52 8.93 -4.90 5.43
CA GLN A 52 8.58 -3.72 6.22
C GLN A 52 7.56 -2.84 5.50
N VAL A 53 6.67 -2.21 6.27
CA VAL A 53 5.75 -1.17 5.81
C VAL A 53 6.09 0.13 6.50
N THR A 54 6.54 1.12 5.72
CA THR A 54 6.65 2.50 6.20
C THR A 54 5.29 3.17 6.05
N GLU A 55 4.74 3.66 7.15
CA GLU A 55 3.41 4.27 7.17
C GLU A 55 3.43 5.70 6.63
N ALA A 56 2.35 6.09 5.95
CA ALA A 56 2.14 7.48 5.57
C ALA A 56 1.80 8.33 6.80
N SER A 57 2.11 9.63 6.70
CA SER A 57 1.73 10.63 7.69
C SER A 57 0.99 11.80 7.04
N ALA A 58 0.32 12.64 7.83
CA ALA A 58 -0.36 13.83 7.28
C ALA A 58 0.63 14.82 6.61
N GLY A 59 1.91 14.80 7.03
CA GLY A 59 2.99 15.58 6.44
C GLY A 59 3.61 14.93 5.21
N ASN A 60 3.61 13.59 5.14
CA ASN A 60 4.14 12.80 4.03
C ASN A 60 3.12 11.75 3.57
N LEU A 61 2.40 12.03 2.49
CA LEU A 61 1.35 11.15 1.94
C LEU A 61 1.93 10.05 1.06
N GLU A 62 2.86 9.29 1.64
CA GLU A 62 3.54 8.18 0.99
C GLU A 62 3.65 7.03 1.99
N ALA A 63 3.18 5.85 1.59
CA ALA A 63 3.39 4.62 2.33
C ALA A 63 4.17 3.65 1.43
N THR A 64 5.13 2.95 2.00
CA THR A 64 6.10 2.15 1.24
C THR A 64 6.12 0.73 1.78
N VAL A 65 6.08 -0.26 0.88
CA VAL A 65 6.37 -1.66 1.21
C VAL A 65 7.79 -1.95 0.73
N SER A 66 8.64 -2.46 1.61
CA SER A 66 10.06 -2.67 1.34
C SER A 66 10.55 -4.00 1.91
N TYR A 67 11.71 -4.44 1.42
CA TYR A 67 12.44 -5.60 1.89
C TYR A 67 13.89 -5.17 2.08
N ASP A 68 14.51 -5.52 3.21
CA ASP A 68 15.80 -4.96 3.62
C ASP A 68 17.02 -5.85 3.31
N THR A 69 16.82 -7.00 2.67
CA THR A 69 17.94 -7.88 2.33
C THR A 69 18.66 -7.43 1.06
N VAL A 70 19.99 -7.62 1.03
CA VAL A 70 20.85 -7.26 -0.12
C VAL A 70 20.48 -7.98 -1.41
N TYR A 71 19.76 -9.10 -1.31
CA TYR A 71 19.34 -9.93 -2.43
C TYR A 71 17.85 -9.75 -2.79
N ALA A 72 17.10 -8.91 -2.07
CA ALA A 72 15.68 -8.65 -2.34
C ALA A 72 15.46 -8.18 -3.79
N VAL A 73 16.21 -7.17 -4.24
CA VAL A 73 16.12 -6.64 -5.61
C VAL A 73 16.43 -7.72 -6.64
N ARG A 74 17.50 -8.49 -6.42
CA ARG A 74 17.87 -9.58 -7.33
C ARG A 74 16.73 -10.58 -7.45
N ARG A 75 16.20 -11.08 -6.33
CA ARG A 75 15.09 -12.04 -6.34
C ARG A 75 13.79 -11.46 -6.89
N HIS A 76 13.58 -10.16 -6.74
CA HIS A 76 12.45 -9.47 -7.32
C HIS A 76 12.50 -9.45 -8.86
N GLU A 77 13.68 -9.37 -9.45
CA GLU A 77 13.84 -9.28 -10.92
C GLU A 77 14.14 -10.63 -11.60
N GLU A 78 14.45 -11.69 -10.84
CA GLU A 78 14.93 -12.97 -11.38
C GLU A 78 13.79 -13.87 -11.91
N THR A 79 13.22 -13.50 -13.06
CA THR A 79 12.07 -14.17 -13.70
C THR A 79 12.36 -15.55 -14.31
N GLY A 80 13.65 -15.93 -14.43
CA GLY A 80 14.08 -17.22 -15.00
C GLY A 80 14.33 -18.33 -13.99
N VAL A 81 14.20 -18.06 -12.69
CA VAL A 81 14.38 -19.08 -11.64
C VAL A 81 13.06 -19.83 -11.42
N HIS A 82 13.14 -21.16 -11.51
CA HIS A 82 12.06 -22.03 -11.10
C HIS A 82 12.08 -22.17 -9.57
N PHE A 83 11.25 -21.37 -8.90
CA PHE A 83 11.06 -21.51 -7.47
C PHE A 83 10.37 -22.85 -7.16
N THR A 84 10.86 -23.56 -6.16
CA THR A 84 10.34 -24.86 -5.74
C THR A 84 9.01 -24.74 -5.01
N GLU A 85 8.72 -23.58 -4.41
CA GLU A 85 7.48 -23.33 -3.69
C GLU A 85 6.37 -22.81 -4.63
N PRO A 86 5.22 -23.50 -4.70
CA PRO A 86 4.10 -23.09 -5.54
C PRO A 86 3.65 -21.65 -5.27
N GLY A 87 3.48 -20.86 -6.34
CA GLY A 87 2.99 -19.49 -6.27
C GLY A 87 4.04 -18.44 -5.87
N THR A 88 5.23 -18.85 -5.44
CA THR A 88 6.34 -17.92 -5.21
C THR A 88 7.03 -17.54 -6.51
N GLY A 89 7.63 -16.35 -6.56
CA GLY A 89 8.22 -15.88 -7.81
C GLY A 89 8.93 -14.55 -7.72
N ALA A 90 9.56 -14.19 -8.84
CA ALA A 90 9.93 -12.82 -9.14
C ALA A 90 8.68 -11.90 -9.11
N LYS A 91 8.94 -10.60 -9.06
CA LYS A 91 7.94 -9.53 -9.11
C LYS A 91 6.90 -9.64 -7.98
N TYR A 92 7.33 -10.13 -6.81
CA TYR A 92 6.47 -10.36 -5.65
C TYR A 92 5.84 -9.09 -5.05
N LEU A 93 6.34 -7.88 -5.37
CA LEU A 93 5.68 -6.60 -5.06
C LEU A 93 4.84 -6.07 -6.22
N GLU A 94 5.35 -6.17 -7.46
CA GLU A 94 4.72 -5.62 -8.65
C GLU A 94 3.44 -6.37 -9.02
N ARG A 95 3.46 -7.72 -8.95
CA ARG A 95 2.29 -8.57 -9.23
C ARG A 95 1.09 -8.27 -8.31
N PRO A 96 1.20 -8.37 -6.97
CA PRO A 96 0.05 -8.11 -6.11
C PRO A 96 -0.40 -6.65 -6.18
N PHE A 97 0.51 -5.71 -6.45
CA PHE A 97 0.12 -4.32 -6.68
C PHE A 97 -0.72 -4.20 -7.95
N ASN A 98 -0.26 -4.74 -9.08
CA ASN A 98 -0.98 -4.70 -10.35
C ASN A 98 -2.34 -5.40 -10.28
N ASP A 99 -2.40 -6.56 -9.62
CA ASP A 99 -3.63 -7.33 -9.45
C ASP A 99 -4.64 -6.63 -8.52
N SER A 100 -4.18 -5.71 -7.67
CA SER A 100 -5.02 -5.04 -6.67
C SER A 100 -5.08 -3.52 -6.80
N GLN A 101 -4.77 -2.95 -7.97
CA GLN A 101 -4.80 -1.48 -8.17
C GLN A 101 -6.17 -0.88 -7.84
N GLN A 102 -7.25 -1.50 -8.32
CA GLN A 102 -8.61 -1.01 -8.08
C GLN A 102 -8.99 -1.09 -6.59
N GLU A 103 -8.65 -2.20 -5.93
CA GLU A 103 -8.89 -2.39 -4.50
C GLU A 103 -8.07 -1.41 -3.65
N THR A 104 -6.81 -1.17 -4.01
CA THR A 104 -5.93 -0.17 -3.40
C THR A 104 -6.58 1.22 -3.46
N ALA A 105 -7.08 1.62 -4.63
CA ALA A 105 -7.79 2.88 -4.80
C ALA A 105 -9.07 2.95 -3.96
N GLN A 106 -9.80 1.84 -3.85
CA GLN A 106 -11.01 1.74 -3.02
C GLN A 106 -10.70 1.90 -1.53
N ILE A 107 -9.68 1.22 -1.00
CA ILE A 107 -9.24 1.33 0.40
C ILE A 107 -8.91 2.79 0.76
N ILE A 108 -8.19 3.48 -0.13
CA ILE A 108 -7.84 4.89 0.05
C ILE A 108 -9.10 5.76 0.03
N ALA A 109 -9.97 5.56 -0.97
CA ALA A 109 -11.21 6.32 -1.11
C ALA A 109 -12.15 6.13 0.09
N GLU A 110 -12.26 4.93 0.64
CA GLU A 110 -13.07 4.64 1.83
C GLU A 110 -12.56 5.37 3.07
N ALA A 111 -11.25 5.43 3.28
CA ALA A 111 -10.68 6.20 4.38
C ALA A 111 -11.02 7.69 4.28
N ILE A 112 -10.95 8.26 3.07
CA ILE A 112 -11.33 9.65 2.81
C ILE A 112 -12.83 9.86 2.98
N ARG A 113 -13.68 8.98 2.41
CA ARG A 113 -15.14 9.07 2.55
C ARG A 113 -15.58 8.94 4.00
N GLY A 114 -14.92 8.09 4.79
CA GLY A 114 -15.18 7.94 6.22
C GLY A 114 -14.95 9.23 7.01
N TYR A 115 -14.03 10.09 6.54
CA TYR A 115 -13.83 11.43 7.12
C TYR A 115 -14.90 12.44 6.71
N LEU A 116 -15.49 12.30 5.52
CA LEU A 116 -16.47 13.25 4.97
C LEU A 116 -17.90 13.02 5.47
N ARG A 117 -18.13 11.93 6.21
CA ARG A 117 -19.41 11.59 6.85
C ARG A 117 -19.47 12.16 8.26
#